data_AF-A0AAN4LER2-F1
#
_entry.id   AF-A0AAN4LER2-F1
#
_cell.length_a   1.000
_cell.length_b   1.000
_cell.length_c   1.000
_cell.angle_alpha   90.00
_cell.angle_beta   90.00
_cell.angle_gamma   90.00
#
_symmetry.space_group_name_H-M   'P 1'
#
loop_
_entity.id
_entity.type
_entity.pdbx_description
1 polymer ?
#
loop_
_entity_poly.entity_id
_entity_poly.type
_entity_poly.pdbx_seq_one_letter_code
_entity_poly.pdbx_strand_id
1 'polypeptide(L)'
;MSIHQIGHKVSFADMKTKLPQESWMYTQNEAHNGEFEAEEVWLHSGDLHISELLLDEGPFLILVEGNLTVDRYIGNTSSDAASSNLVVLGNLITPYMIVGGQEIYITGNLYVEDMFWGDYNHGELTVRGNVEGGLLVSTDQYTIQVQGQRNVKRQLEEWEDLGPWRGFDMLALLVPECVIDEDTEPFPWREEMLKRLQQGQPVINRKYIHADESEPDAPDWFEDHRITAENIERLTHPSLLPVREEDELLNSYEFWLDEQFCRVSVYGDEHTEGYFRSLYFQDDHNCALLLKMEPSDQGSNSPDKHIVQPGEPVWMISGAYRYLNNEKSEWNVFSENSPADIQQLSEQGWSTLLQSVSNYQYARSLISHQLIHDLLALPVVEPYDDYYDDDRHGLWIGELYYAFRQAGQMSDGVLQPAMLRIGREYVDKQGETHVEKYYYTLHQHADGTESVLIEYSAQDDEEEDPLLLELHYIGGSQLLHAVQLLEHGRKVLIQANEDLLNGELPYAAESFAKRFWKSKGYLK
;
A
#
# COMPACT_ATOMS: atom_id res chain seq x y z
N MET A 1 0.18 42.84 -3.23
CA MET A 1 -0.89 43.84 -2.99
C MET A 1 -1.61 43.42 -1.72
N SER A 2 -2.00 44.35 -0.85
CA SER A 2 -2.81 44.01 0.32
C SER A 2 -4.18 43.50 -0.14
N ILE A 3 -4.74 42.51 0.59
CA ILE A 3 -6.02 41.88 0.28
C ILE A 3 -7.17 42.90 0.11
N HIS A 4 -7.07 44.06 0.77
CA HIS A 4 -8.01 45.17 0.66
C HIS A 4 -8.07 45.87 -0.70
N GLN A 5 -7.27 45.44 -1.69
CA GLN A 5 -7.26 45.99 -3.06
C GLN A 5 -7.83 45.01 -4.10
N ILE A 6 -8.34 43.84 -3.67
CA ILE A 6 -8.76 42.76 -4.56
C ILE A 6 -10.01 43.10 -5.38
N GLY A 7 -10.83 44.08 -4.98
CA GLY A 7 -12.03 44.40 -5.75
C GLY A 7 -12.85 45.56 -5.20
N HIS A 8 -13.95 45.84 -5.88
CA HIS A 8 -14.97 46.77 -5.41
C HIS A 8 -15.89 46.08 -4.40
N LYS A 9 -16.17 46.76 -3.28
CA LYS A 9 -17.13 46.29 -2.28
C LYS A 9 -18.56 46.43 -2.81
N VAL A 10 -19.28 45.33 -2.81
CA VAL A 10 -20.70 45.23 -3.22
C VAL A 10 -21.44 44.32 -2.24
N SER A 11 -22.77 44.31 -2.27
CA SER A 11 -23.55 43.35 -1.48
C SER A 11 -23.71 42.03 -2.22
N PHE A 12 -23.96 40.94 -1.50
CA PHE A 12 -24.30 39.66 -2.11
C PHE A 12 -25.51 39.79 -3.04
N ALA A 13 -26.53 40.55 -2.63
CA ALA A 13 -27.73 40.83 -3.43
C ALA A 13 -27.41 41.37 -4.83
N ASP A 14 -26.45 42.29 -4.93
CA ASP A 14 -26.05 42.93 -6.19
C ASP A 14 -25.38 41.93 -7.16
N MET A 15 -24.76 40.89 -6.63
CA MET A 15 -23.90 39.95 -7.37
C MET A 15 -24.48 38.56 -7.53
N LYS A 16 -25.54 38.24 -6.77
CA LYS A 16 -26.20 36.94 -6.73
C LYS A 16 -26.49 36.33 -8.10
N THR A 17 -26.94 37.15 -9.05
CA THR A 17 -27.26 36.70 -10.43
C THR A 17 -26.04 36.28 -11.26
N LYS A 18 -24.82 36.58 -10.80
CA LYS A 18 -23.56 36.17 -11.43
C LYS A 18 -22.98 34.90 -10.81
N LEU A 19 -23.49 34.45 -9.66
CA LEU A 19 -23.00 33.25 -9.00
C LEU A 19 -23.53 32.00 -9.72
N PRO A 20 -22.74 30.91 -9.75
CA PRO A 20 -23.23 29.60 -10.13
C PRO A 20 -24.43 29.21 -9.26
N GLN A 21 -25.53 28.78 -9.87
CA GLN A 21 -26.76 28.47 -9.14
C GLN A 21 -26.61 27.23 -8.25
N GLU A 22 -25.66 26.38 -8.60
CA GLU A 22 -25.28 25.18 -7.86
C GLU A 22 -24.30 25.45 -6.71
N SER A 23 -23.78 26.68 -6.56
CA SER A 23 -22.91 27.00 -5.41
C SER A 23 -23.65 26.87 -4.08
N TRP A 24 -22.96 26.40 -3.05
CA TRP A 24 -23.50 26.26 -1.70
C TRP A 24 -24.04 27.60 -1.20
N MET A 25 -23.27 28.69 -1.35
CA MET A 25 -23.71 30.03 -0.96
C MET A 25 -25.02 30.45 -1.64
N TYR A 26 -25.17 30.21 -2.94
CA TYR A 26 -26.39 30.57 -3.67
C TYR A 26 -27.58 29.73 -3.19
N THR A 27 -27.41 28.41 -3.12
CA THR A 27 -28.48 27.48 -2.72
C THR A 27 -28.92 27.70 -1.27
N GLN A 28 -27.98 27.91 -0.35
CA GLN A 28 -28.29 28.21 1.05
C GLN A 28 -29.00 29.55 1.20
N ASN A 29 -28.55 30.59 0.49
CA ASN A 29 -29.21 31.89 0.52
C ASN A 29 -30.67 31.78 0.05
N GLU A 30 -30.93 31.02 -1.02
CA GLU A 30 -32.30 30.79 -1.50
C GLU A 30 -33.15 29.97 -0.51
N ALA A 31 -32.59 28.92 0.08
CA ALA A 31 -33.27 28.06 1.04
C ALA A 31 -33.63 28.80 2.34
N HIS A 32 -32.82 29.78 2.73
CA HIS A 32 -32.95 30.51 4.00
C HIS A 32 -33.48 31.94 3.84
N ASN A 33 -34.28 32.19 2.78
CA ASN A 33 -34.97 33.47 2.54
C ASN A 33 -34.05 34.70 2.41
N GLY A 34 -32.90 34.55 1.76
CA GLY A 34 -31.97 35.65 1.52
C GLY A 34 -31.09 35.98 2.73
N GLU A 35 -30.63 34.97 3.47
CA GLU A 35 -29.80 35.13 4.67
C GLU A 35 -28.54 35.97 4.40
N PHE A 36 -27.92 35.81 3.23
CA PHE A 36 -26.63 36.43 2.89
C PHE A 36 -26.78 37.74 2.10
N GLU A 37 -28.00 38.20 1.78
CA GLU A 37 -28.23 39.34 0.86
C GLU A 37 -27.46 40.61 1.25
N ALA A 38 -27.25 40.84 2.55
CA ALA A 38 -26.53 42.00 3.09
C ALA A 38 -25.02 41.79 3.27
N GLU A 39 -24.52 40.57 3.07
CA GLU A 39 -23.12 40.24 3.27
C GLU A 39 -22.21 40.98 2.27
N GLU A 40 -21.02 41.33 2.75
CA GLU A 40 -20.03 42.02 1.92
C GLU A 40 -19.41 41.04 0.92
N VAL A 41 -19.29 41.49 -0.34
CA VAL A 41 -18.60 40.78 -1.41
C VAL A 41 -17.51 41.69 -1.99
N TRP A 42 -16.31 41.15 -2.20
CA TRP A 42 -15.28 41.83 -2.99
C TRP A 42 -15.33 41.31 -4.43
N LEU A 43 -15.78 42.18 -5.34
CA LEU A 43 -15.88 41.87 -6.76
C LEU A 43 -14.66 42.38 -7.52
N HIS A 44 -13.98 41.47 -8.22
CA HIS A 44 -12.99 41.82 -9.24
C HIS A 44 -13.54 41.55 -10.65
N SER A 45 -13.64 42.61 -11.46
CA SER A 45 -14.04 42.47 -12.87
C SER A 45 -12.84 42.14 -13.76
N GLY A 46 -12.94 41.02 -14.48
CA GLY A 46 -11.88 40.52 -15.34
C GLY A 46 -10.79 39.74 -14.61
N ASP A 47 -9.67 39.53 -15.28
CA ASP A 47 -8.56 38.71 -14.79
C ASP A 47 -7.82 39.38 -13.63
N LEU A 48 -7.52 38.60 -12.58
CA LEU A 48 -6.82 39.03 -11.38
C LEU A 48 -5.49 38.29 -11.24
N HIS A 49 -4.42 39.05 -11.01
CA HIS A 49 -3.10 38.52 -10.69
C HIS A 49 -2.59 39.12 -9.38
N ILE A 50 -2.36 38.27 -8.39
CA ILE A 50 -1.90 38.65 -7.05
C ILE A 50 -0.76 37.73 -6.58
N SER A 51 -0.02 38.19 -5.56
CA SER A 51 1.10 37.40 -5.03
C SER A 51 0.64 36.26 -4.13
N GLU A 52 -0.36 36.50 -3.29
CA GLU A 52 -0.89 35.56 -2.30
C GLU A 52 -2.34 35.94 -1.98
N LEU A 53 -3.13 34.97 -1.54
CA LEU A 53 -4.53 35.16 -1.14
C LEU A 53 -4.78 34.46 0.20
N LEU A 54 -5.07 35.25 1.24
CA LEU A 54 -5.44 34.72 2.55
C LEU A 54 -6.95 34.79 2.73
N LEU A 55 -7.60 33.69 3.12
CA LEU A 55 -9.05 33.63 3.30
C LEU A 55 -9.48 33.85 4.77
N ASP A 56 -8.52 34.11 5.67
CA ASP A 56 -8.76 34.38 7.09
C ASP A 56 -9.43 35.73 7.35
N GLU A 57 -9.06 36.75 6.57
CA GLU A 57 -9.46 38.13 6.78
C GLU A 57 -10.08 38.69 5.51
N GLY A 58 -11.37 39.02 5.52
CA GLY A 58 -12.00 39.48 4.30
C GLY A 58 -13.51 39.61 4.32
N PRO A 59 -14.12 39.77 3.13
CA PRO A 59 -15.57 39.77 2.95
C PRO A 59 -16.12 38.35 3.14
N PHE A 60 -17.44 38.20 3.19
CA PHE A 60 -18.06 36.87 3.14
C PHE A 60 -17.69 36.11 1.86
N LEU A 61 -17.54 36.82 0.74
CA LEU A 61 -17.20 36.25 -0.56
C LEU A 61 -16.22 37.14 -1.36
N ILE A 62 -15.24 36.50 -1.98
CA ILE A 62 -14.40 37.07 -3.03
C ILE A 62 -14.87 36.49 -4.37
N LEU A 63 -15.31 37.35 -5.28
CA LEU A 63 -15.79 36.97 -6.62
C LEU A 63 -14.88 37.55 -7.71
N VAL A 64 -14.26 36.68 -8.51
CA VAL A 64 -13.43 37.05 -9.66
C VAL A 64 -14.18 36.67 -10.95
N GLU A 65 -14.52 37.65 -11.78
CA GLU A 65 -15.27 37.41 -13.02
C GLU A 65 -14.43 36.82 -14.17
N GLY A 66 -13.10 36.90 -14.06
CA GLY A 66 -12.15 36.35 -15.02
C GLY A 66 -11.29 35.23 -14.43
N ASN A 67 -10.08 35.10 -14.94
CA ASN A 67 -9.08 34.16 -14.43
C ASN A 67 -8.41 34.71 -13.16
N LEU A 68 -8.02 33.82 -12.25
CA LEU A 68 -7.23 34.14 -11.06
C LEU A 68 -5.85 33.48 -11.15
N THR A 69 -4.79 34.28 -11.11
CA THR A 69 -3.41 33.80 -10.95
C THR A 69 -2.85 34.27 -9.61
N VAL A 70 -2.36 33.33 -8.81
CA VAL A 70 -1.73 33.60 -7.51
C VAL A 70 -0.30 33.08 -7.54
N ASP A 71 0.70 33.95 -7.38
CA ASP A 71 2.11 33.58 -7.58
C ASP A 71 2.67 32.62 -6.52
N ARG A 72 2.16 32.69 -5.28
CA ARG A 72 2.74 31.98 -4.13
C ARG A 72 1.79 30.94 -3.56
N TYR A 73 0.70 31.37 -2.94
CA TYR A 73 -0.25 30.44 -2.33
C TYR A 73 -1.61 31.09 -2.06
N ILE A 74 -2.62 30.24 -1.96
CA ILE A 74 -3.93 30.55 -1.39
C ILE A 74 -4.04 29.78 -0.06
N GLY A 75 -4.53 30.40 1.02
CA GLY A 75 -4.80 29.62 2.23
C GLY A 75 -5.49 30.36 3.36
N ASN A 76 -5.75 29.64 4.45
CA ASN A 76 -6.30 30.17 5.71
C ASN A 76 -5.68 29.46 6.91
N THR A 77 -5.48 30.17 8.01
CA THR A 77 -4.98 29.63 9.27
C THR A 77 -6.00 28.75 10.00
N SER A 78 -7.28 29.12 10.07
CA SER A 78 -8.32 28.35 10.78
C SER A 78 -9.26 27.64 9.82
N SER A 79 -9.35 26.31 9.88
CA SER A 79 -10.28 25.51 9.08
C SER A 79 -11.75 25.67 9.49
N ASP A 80 -12.06 26.02 10.74
CA ASP A 80 -13.45 26.20 11.21
C ASP A 80 -13.95 27.66 11.14
N ALA A 81 -13.04 28.64 11.18
CA ALA A 81 -13.39 30.06 11.30
C ALA A 81 -12.96 30.91 10.09
N ALA A 82 -12.87 30.30 8.92
CA ALA A 82 -12.52 31.03 7.71
C ALA A 82 -13.57 32.10 7.34
N SER A 83 -13.11 33.31 7.05
CA SER A 83 -14.01 34.45 6.82
C SER A 83 -14.54 34.55 5.39
N SER A 84 -13.77 34.09 4.40
CA SER A 84 -14.05 34.38 2.98
C SER A 84 -14.16 33.13 2.13
N ASN A 85 -15.32 32.96 1.48
CA ASN A 85 -15.49 32.04 0.36
C ASN A 85 -14.86 32.61 -0.93
N LEU A 86 -14.59 31.76 -1.91
CA LEU A 86 -13.96 32.16 -3.18
C LEU A 86 -14.73 31.61 -4.38
N VAL A 87 -15.12 32.50 -5.31
CA VAL A 87 -15.68 32.12 -6.61
C VAL A 87 -14.85 32.72 -7.73
N VAL A 88 -14.39 31.87 -8.65
CA VAL A 88 -13.67 32.27 -9.87
C VAL A 88 -14.45 31.79 -11.09
N LEU A 89 -14.95 32.72 -11.89
CA LEU A 89 -15.73 32.41 -13.10
C LEU A 89 -14.87 31.98 -14.30
N GLY A 90 -13.54 32.17 -14.21
CA GLY A 90 -12.55 31.66 -15.17
C GLY A 90 -11.70 30.53 -14.61
N ASN A 91 -10.44 30.47 -15.04
CA ASN A 91 -9.45 29.50 -14.56
C ASN A 91 -8.73 30.01 -13.31
N LEU A 92 -8.28 29.09 -12.45
CA LEU A 92 -7.42 29.39 -11.29
C LEU A 92 -6.06 28.72 -11.46
N ILE A 93 -4.99 29.49 -11.25
CA ILE A 93 -3.59 29.02 -11.31
C ILE A 93 -2.88 29.46 -10.04
N THR A 94 -2.25 28.52 -9.33
CA THR A 94 -1.44 28.79 -8.12
C THR A 94 -0.45 27.66 -7.88
N PRO A 95 0.70 27.88 -7.20
CA PRO A 95 1.55 26.75 -6.81
C PRO A 95 0.96 25.98 -5.62
N TYR A 96 0.41 26.68 -4.63
CA TYR A 96 -0.13 26.08 -3.41
C TYR A 96 -1.56 26.55 -3.12
N MET A 97 -2.38 25.64 -2.62
CA MET A 97 -3.65 25.91 -1.93
C MET A 97 -3.67 25.12 -0.63
N ILE A 98 -3.65 25.80 0.52
CA ILE A 98 -3.80 25.17 1.84
C ILE A 98 -5.03 25.78 2.50
N VAL A 99 -6.18 25.16 2.27
CA VAL A 99 -7.51 25.69 2.54
C VAL A 99 -8.29 24.82 3.51
N GLY A 100 -9.43 25.30 4.03
CA GLY A 100 -10.29 24.49 4.88
C GLY A 100 -11.52 25.24 5.39
N GLY A 101 -12.67 24.55 5.37
CA GLY A 101 -13.98 25.06 5.81
C GLY A 101 -14.70 26.06 4.89
N GLN A 102 -14.10 26.51 3.78
CA GLN A 102 -14.78 27.42 2.84
C GLN A 102 -15.31 26.68 1.61
N GLU A 103 -16.30 27.29 0.96
CA GLU A 103 -16.61 27.01 -0.44
C GLU A 103 -15.60 27.71 -1.35
N ILE A 104 -14.97 26.91 -2.22
CA ILE A 104 -14.17 27.37 -3.35
C ILE A 104 -14.81 26.84 -4.63
N TYR A 105 -15.27 27.75 -5.47
CA TYR A 105 -15.96 27.41 -6.72
C TYR A 105 -15.21 27.96 -7.93
N ILE A 106 -14.87 27.08 -8.88
CA ILE A 106 -14.15 27.43 -10.11
C ILE A 106 -14.97 26.95 -11.32
N THR A 107 -15.41 27.90 -12.15
CA THR A 107 -16.16 27.57 -13.39
C THR A 107 -15.24 27.09 -14.52
N GLY A 108 -13.97 27.50 -14.51
CA GLY A 108 -12.95 27.03 -15.46
C GLY A 108 -12.14 25.86 -14.93
N ASN A 109 -10.88 25.80 -15.38
CA ASN A 109 -9.89 24.82 -14.94
C ASN A 109 -9.15 25.28 -13.69
N LEU A 110 -8.75 24.32 -12.86
CA LEU A 110 -7.84 24.52 -11.73
C LEU A 110 -6.48 23.91 -12.06
N TYR A 111 -5.43 24.71 -11.98
CA TYR A 111 -4.05 24.24 -12.00
C TYR A 111 -3.34 24.57 -10.68
N VAL A 112 -2.90 23.52 -9.97
CA VAL A 112 -2.11 23.65 -8.74
C VAL A 112 -0.75 22.98 -8.93
N GLU A 113 0.31 23.77 -9.12
CA GLU A 113 1.64 23.25 -9.50
C GLU A 113 2.15 22.20 -8.50
N ASP A 114 2.07 22.52 -7.21
CA ASP A 114 2.71 21.76 -6.15
C ASP A 114 1.69 21.00 -5.31
N MET A 115 0.85 21.68 -4.53
CA MET A 115 -0.07 21.02 -3.60
C MET A 115 -1.37 21.80 -3.39
N PHE A 116 -2.47 21.08 -3.53
CA PHE A 116 -3.76 21.43 -2.94
C PHE A 116 -3.98 20.59 -1.69
N TRP A 117 -4.33 21.22 -0.58
CA TRP A 117 -4.80 20.58 0.64
C TRP A 117 -6.08 21.28 1.10
N GLY A 118 -7.20 20.57 1.05
CA GLY A 118 -8.47 20.96 1.67
C GLY A 118 -8.71 20.14 2.94
N ASP A 119 -9.06 20.82 4.02
CA ASP A 119 -9.24 20.24 5.35
C ASP A 119 -10.59 20.66 5.93
N TYR A 120 -11.21 19.80 6.75
CA TYR A 120 -12.49 20.01 7.45
C TYR A 120 -13.77 19.83 6.62
N ASN A 121 -14.72 19.09 7.20
CA ASN A 121 -15.92 18.56 6.53
C ASN A 121 -16.96 19.60 6.10
N HIS A 122 -16.84 20.84 6.59
CA HIS A 122 -17.68 21.95 6.18
C HIS A 122 -17.18 22.65 4.91
N GLY A 123 -15.98 22.32 4.43
CA GLY A 123 -15.40 22.90 3.23
C GLY A 123 -15.66 22.09 1.96
N GLU A 124 -15.70 22.80 0.83
CA GLU A 124 -15.92 22.20 -0.49
C GLU A 124 -15.10 22.91 -1.57
N LEU A 125 -14.45 22.12 -2.43
CA LEU A 125 -13.92 22.57 -3.71
C LEU A 125 -14.80 22.02 -4.84
N THR A 126 -15.40 22.92 -5.63
CA THR A 126 -16.08 22.56 -6.89
C THR A 126 -15.32 23.13 -8.09
N VAL A 127 -14.97 22.26 -9.05
CA VAL A 127 -14.32 22.63 -10.32
C VAL A 127 -15.14 22.10 -11.49
N ARG A 128 -15.64 23.00 -12.34
CA ARG A 128 -16.44 22.64 -13.53
C ARG A 128 -15.59 22.23 -14.72
N GLY A 129 -14.35 22.72 -14.79
CA GLY A 129 -13.36 22.29 -15.77
C GLY A 129 -12.51 21.12 -15.28
N ASN A 130 -11.29 21.07 -15.80
CA ASN A 130 -10.28 20.07 -15.41
C ASN A 130 -9.52 20.51 -14.16
N VAL A 131 -9.02 19.53 -13.41
CA VAL A 131 -8.02 19.72 -12.34
C VAL A 131 -6.71 19.11 -12.79
N GLU A 132 -5.64 19.90 -12.79
CA GLU A 132 -4.28 19.46 -13.10
C GLU A 132 -3.33 19.91 -11.99
N GLY A 133 -2.35 19.08 -11.63
CA GLY A 133 -1.42 19.48 -10.58
C GLY A 133 -0.48 18.41 -10.03
N GLY A 134 0.25 18.80 -8.98
CA GLY A 134 1.17 17.94 -8.25
C GLY A 134 0.46 16.97 -7.31
N LEU A 135 0.18 17.44 -6.09
CA LEU A 135 -0.45 16.68 -5.02
C LEU A 135 -1.85 17.25 -4.71
N LEU A 136 -2.85 16.38 -4.63
CA LEU A 136 -4.22 16.70 -4.23
C LEU A 136 -4.55 16.00 -2.90
N VAL A 137 -4.79 16.75 -1.84
CA VAL A 137 -5.13 16.22 -0.51
C VAL A 137 -6.50 16.75 -0.10
N SER A 138 -7.41 15.86 0.25
CA SER A 138 -8.53 16.15 1.14
C SER A 138 -8.27 15.46 2.48
N THR A 139 -8.68 16.06 3.59
CA THR A 139 -8.71 15.43 4.92
C THR A 139 -9.94 15.89 5.68
N ASP A 140 -10.31 15.16 6.73
CA ASP A 140 -11.48 15.44 7.57
C ASP A 140 -12.74 15.60 6.70
N GLN A 141 -12.93 14.71 5.71
CA GLN A 141 -14.09 14.72 4.80
C GLN A 141 -14.25 16.01 3.96
N TYR A 142 -13.19 16.78 3.71
CA TYR A 142 -13.26 17.92 2.79
C TYR A 142 -13.67 17.48 1.38
N THR A 143 -14.77 18.02 0.86
CA THR A 143 -15.36 17.54 -0.39
C THR A 143 -14.68 18.15 -1.63
N ILE A 144 -14.29 17.32 -2.60
CA ILE A 144 -13.72 17.77 -3.89
C ILE A 144 -14.53 17.24 -5.06
N GLN A 145 -15.31 18.12 -5.70
CA GLN A 145 -16.11 17.81 -6.88
C GLN A 145 -15.43 18.33 -8.15
N VAL A 146 -15.20 17.43 -9.11
CA VAL A 146 -14.59 17.78 -10.41
C VAL A 146 -15.47 17.24 -11.53
N GLN A 147 -15.95 18.13 -12.40
CA GLN A 147 -16.78 17.73 -13.55
C GLN A 147 -15.93 17.32 -14.77
N GLY A 148 -14.76 17.94 -14.95
CA GLY A 148 -13.81 17.60 -16.00
C GLY A 148 -12.88 16.44 -15.64
N GLN A 149 -11.72 16.37 -16.29
CA GLN A 149 -10.69 15.38 -16.00
C GLN A 149 -9.86 15.79 -14.77
N ARG A 150 -9.45 14.79 -13.98
CA ARG A 150 -8.50 14.95 -12.88
C ARG A 150 -7.16 14.34 -13.27
N ASN A 151 -6.17 15.19 -13.59
CA ASN A 151 -4.82 14.82 -13.98
C ASN A 151 -3.81 15.33 -12.94
N VAL A 152 -3.83 14.73 -11.74
CA VAL A 152 -2.88 15.04 -10.66
C VAL A 152 -1.84 13.93 -10.54
N LYS A 153 -0.62 14.27 -10.10
CA LYS A 153 0.46 13.27 -9.95
C LYS A 153 0.24 12.34 -8.75
N ARG A 154 -0.39 12.85 -7.70
CA ARG A 154 -0.73 12.12 -6.46
C ARG A 154 -2.05 12.65 -5.88
N GLN A 155 -2.84 11.78 -5.27
CA GLN A 155 -4.06 12.13 -4.53
C GLN A 155 -4.11 11.40 -3.18
N LEU A 156 -4.61 12.07 -2.14
CA LEU A 156 -4.85 11.56 -0.78
C LEU A 156 -6.23 12.03 -0.31
N GLU A 157 -6.97 11.18 0.42
CA GLU A 157 -8.33 11.48 0.90
C GLU A 157 -8.45 11.60 2.42
N GLU A 158 -7.54 10.97 3.15
CA GLU A 158 -7.26 11.17 4.56
C GLU A 158 -5.75 11.01 4.75
N TRP A 159 -5.18 11.56 5.83
CA TRP A 159 -3.77 11.32 6.14
C TRP A 159 -3.48 9.84 6.47
N GLU A 160 -4.51 9.14 6.92
CA GLU A 160 -4.50 7.69 7.15
C GLU A 160 -4.82 6.89 5.88
N ASP A 161 -5.52 7.49 4.91
CA ASP A 161 -5.76 6.91 3.58
C ASP A 161 -4.50 7.03 2.72
N LEU A 162 -3.58 6.15 3.04
CA LEU A 162 -2.42 5.81 2.23
C LEU A 162 -2.89 5.01 1.01
N GLY A 163 -3.58 5.67 0.09
CA GLY A 163 -3.99 5.13 -1.22
C GLY A 163 -2.82 4.44 -1.95
N PRO A 164 -3.05 3.68 -3.03
CA PRO A 164 -2.11 2.68 -3.57
C PRO A 164 -0.69 3.23 -3.72
N TRP A 165 0.16 2.95 -2.73
CA TRP A 165 1.45 3.61 -2.57
C TRP A 165 2.60 2.67 -2.81
N ARG A 166 3.55 3.18 -3.58
CA ARG A 166 4.71 2.46 -4.12
C ARG A 166 5.92 2.57 -3.17
N GLY A 167 5.73 2.22 -1.90
CA GLY A 167 6.84 1.92 -0.96
C GLY A 167 7.74 3.08 -0.56
N PHE A 168 7.21 4.30 -0.53
CA PHE A 168 7.91 5.47 -0.02
C PHE A 168 7.34 5.84 1.37
N ASP A 169 7.92 6.82 2.07
CA ASP A 169 7.33 7.44 3.27
C ASP A 169 6.59 8.74 2.88
N MET A 170 5.28 8.80 3.15
CA MET A 170 4.42 9.94 2.81
C MET A 170 4.85 11.23 3.50
N LEU A 171 5.35 11.15 4.72
CA LEU A 171 5.84 12.31 5.45
C LEU A 171 7.13 12.85 4.85
N ALA A 172 7.89 12.03 4.13
CA ALA A 172 9.02 12.50 3.36
C ALA A 172 8.61 13.28 2.10
N LEU A 173 7.33 13.27 1.67
CA LEU A 173 6.82 14.29 0.73
C LEU A 173 6.91 15.67 1.35
N LEU A 174 6.67 15.79 2.64
CA LEU A 174 6.74 17.05 3.37
C LEU A 174 8.20 17.36 3.70
N VAL A 175 8.51 18.64 3.83
CA VAL A 175 9.75 19.03 4.50
C VAL A 175 9.63 18.65 5.98
N PRO A 176 10.70 18.15 6.66
CA PRO A 176 10.60 17.64 8.03
C PRO A 176 9.99 18.62 9.03
N GLU A 177 10.18 19.93 8.82
CA GLU A 177 9.61 20.96 9.68
C GLU A 177 8.08 21.08 9.59
N CYS A 178 7.48 20.56 8.51
CA CYS A 178 6.03 20.50 8.32
C CYS A 178 5.42 19.20 8.87
N VAL A 179 6.16 18.46 9.69
CA VAL A 179 5.70 17.24 10.35
C VAL A 179 5.83 17.43 11.85
N ILE A 180 4.73 17.21 12.58
CA ILE A 180 4.77 17.08 14.02
C ILE A 180 5.17 15.63 14.32
N ASP A 181 6.31 15.46 14.97
CA ASP A 181 6.84 14.19 15.45
C ASP A 181 6.67 14.17 16.98
N GLU A 182 5.45 13.89 17.43
CA GLU A 182 5.15 13.61 18.83
C GLU A 182 5.21 12.09 19.06
N ASP A 183 5.39 11.63 20.31
CA ASP A 183 5.53 10.19 20.65
C ASP A 183 4.35 9.31 20.17
N THR A 184 3.28 9.95 19.69
CA THR A 184 2.15 9.38 18.95
C THR A 184 2.24 9.82 17.49
N GLU A 185 2.38 8.83 16.59
CA GLU A 185 2.46 8.90 15.12
C GLU A 185 2.61 10.26 14.44
N PRO A 186 3.66 10.47 13.62
CA PRO A 186 3.91 11.76 13.02
C PRO A 186 2.80 12.19 12.04
N PHE A 187 2.42 13.47 12.08
CA PHE A 187 1.33 14.01 11.27
C PHE A 187 1.64 15.39 10.66
N PRO A 188 0.97 15.79 9.56
CA PRO A 188 1.24 17.06 8.89
C PRO A 188 0.88 18.30 9.72
N TRP A 189 1.81 19.25 9.78
CA TRP A 189 1.65 20.51 10.52
C TRP A 189 1.19 21.65 9.61
N ARG A 190 -0.12 21.78 9.44
CA ARG A 190 -0.75 22.80 8.59
C ARG A 190 -0.30 24.24 8.88
N GLU A 191 -0.22 24.60 10.16
CA GLU A 191 0.19 25.94 10.58
C GLU A 191 1.64 26.25 10.16
N GLU A 192 2.55 25.29 10.34
CA GLU A 192 3.94 25.47 9.93
C GLU A 192 4.07 25.50 8.41
N MET A 193 3.27 24.74 7.66
CA MET A 193 3.21 24.85 6.21
C MET A 193 2.85 26.28 5.76
N LEU A 194 1.78 26.85 6.31
CA LEU A 194 1.37 28.22 6.00
C LEU A 194 2.45 29.25 6.35
N LYS A 195 3.08 29.11 7.52
CA LYS A 195 4.19 29.98 7.95
C LYS A 195 5.40 29.89 7.01
N ARG A 196 5.75 28.70 6.52
CA ARG A 196 6.82 28.52 5.53
C ARG A 196 6.45 29.13 4.19
N LEU A 197 5.22 28.94 3.71
CA LEU A 197 4.75 29.56 2.47
C LEU A 197 4.77 31.09 2.57
N GLN A 198 4.39 31.68 3.71
CA GLN A 198 4.54 33.11 4.00
C GLN A 198 5.99 33.60 3.91
N GLN A 199 6.96 32.75 4.27
CA GLN A 199 8.39 33.04 4.15
C GLN A 199 8.98 32.72 2.77
N GLY A 200 8.17 32.20 1.85
CA GLY A 200 8.60 31.83 0.49
C GLY A 200 9.41 30.53 0.46
N GLN A 201 9.22 29.69 1.47
CA GLN A 201 9.86 28.39 1.58
C GLN A 201 8.91 27.29 1.10
N PRO A 202 9.44 26.22 0.48
CA PRO A 202 8.63 25.07 0.10
C PRO A 202 8.17 24.29 1.33
N VAL A 203 7.03 23.63 1.19
CA VAL A 203 6.44 22.73 2.19
C VAL A 203 6.51 21.26 1.76
N ILE A 204 6.81 21.02 0.48
CA ILE A 204 6.97 19.69 -0.09
C ILE A 204 8.29 19.54 -0.83
N ASN A 205 8.77 18.30 -0.86
CA ASN A 205 9.90 17.83 -1.63
C ASN A 205 9.43 17.45 -3.05
N ARG A 206 9.45 18.40 -3.99
CA ARG A 206 8.96 18.23 -5.39
C ARG A 206 9.46 16.98 -6.12
N LYS A 207 10.67 16.48 -5.78
CA LYS A 207 11.21 15.23 -6.32
C LYS A 207 10.30 14.02 -6.11
N TYR A 208 9.44 14.04 -5.09
CA TYR A 208 8.52 12.96 -4.76
C TYR A 208 7.13 13.12 -5.39
N ILE A 209 6.77 14.33 -5.83
CA ILE A 209 5.59 14.56 -6.68
C ILE A 209 5.83 13.97 -8.07
N HIS A 210 7.08 14.06 -8.54
CA HIS A 210 7.53 13.55 -9.83
C HIS A 210 8.41 12.29 -9.70
N ALA A 211 8.41 11.63 -8.53
CA ALA A 211 9.18 10.40 -8.36
C ALA A 211 8.70 9.38 -9.40
N ASP A 212 9.67 8.73 -10.04
CA ASP A 212 9.47 7.86 -11.19
C ASP A 212 8.30 6.89 -10.93
N GLU A 213 7.48 6.68 -11.96
CA GLU A 213 6.46 5.63 -11.95
C GLU A 213 7.08 4.22 -12.04
N SER A 214 8.38 4.08 -11.81
CA SER A 214 9.00 2.77 -11.63
C SER A 214 8.36 2.07 -10.44
N GLU A 215 8.09 0.78 -10.58
CA GLU A 215 7.77 -0.01 -9.42
C GLU A 215 8.94 0.05 -8.43
N PRO A 216 8.66 0.11 -7.12
CA PRO A 216 9.68 0.08 -6.10
C PRO A 216 10.37 -1.29 -6.18
N ASP A 217 11.62 -1.28 -6.61
CA ASP A 217 12.41 -2.51 -6.71
C ASP A 217 12.82 -2.99 -5.32
N ALA A 218 12.62 -4.28 -5.08
CA ALA A 218 13.25 -4.94 -3.95
C ALA A 218 14.77 -4.83 -4.09
N PRO A 219 15.52 -4.58 -2.98
CA PRO A 219 16.96 -4.65 -3.01
C PRO A 219 17.43 -6.01 -3.54
N ASP A 220 18.36 -5.99 -4.49
CA ASP A 220 18.97 -7.21 -5.00
C ASP A 220 19.76 -7.90 -3.88
N TRP A 221 19.41 -9.14 -3.59
CA TRP A 221 20.03 -9.92 -2.53
C TRP A 221 21.30 -10.65 -3.00
N PHE A 222 21.59 -10.65 -4.30
CA PHE A 222 22.71 -11.37 -4.91
C PHE A 222 23.79 -10.41 -5.41
N GLU A 223 25.06 -10.75 -5.16
CA GLU A 223 26.20 -9.93 -5.64
C GLU A 223 26.42 -10.03 -7.15
N ASP A 224 26.05 -11.18 -7.73
CA ASP A 224 26.03 -11.41 -9.17
C ASP A 224 24.96 -12.43 -9.55
N HIS A 225 24.51 -12.41 -10.81
CA HIS A 225 23.41 -13.24 -11.30
C HIS A 225 23.89 -14.48 -12.07
N ARG A 226 25.10 -14.98 -11.82
CA ARG A 226 25.58 -16.22 -12.46
C ARG A 226 25.13 -17.43 -11.67
N ILE A 227 24.93 -18.55 -12.37
CA ILE A 227 24.71 -19.86 -11.75
C ILE A 227 26.05 -20.31 -11.12
N THR A 228 26.17 -20.15 -9.81
CA THR A 228 27.36 -20.46 -9.03
C THR A 228 26.98 -21.28 -7.80
N ALA A 229 27.95 -21.99 -7.22
CA ALA A 229 27.70 -22.74 -6.00
C ALA A 229 27.24 -21.83 -4.85
N GLU A 230 27.87 -20.66 -4.72
CA GLU A 230 27.54 -19.65 -3.71
C GLU A 230 26.10 -19.15 -3.83
N ASN A 231 25.63 -18.85 -5.04
CA ASN A 231 24.25 -18.42 -5.24
C ASN A 231 23.24 -19.56 -5.00
N ILE A 232 23.57 -20.81 -5.35
CA ILE A 232 22.73 -21.96 -5.03
C ILE A 232 22.69 -22.18 -3.50
N GLU A 233 23.82 -22.06 -2.80
CA GLU A 233 23.86 -22.12 -1.34
C GLU A 233 22.96 -21.04 -0.71
N ARG A 234 23.03 -19.78 -1.19
CA ARG A 234 22.14 -18.69 -0.76
C ARG A 234 20.66 -19.03 -0.97
N LEU A 235 20.30 -19.54 -2.15
CA LEU A 235 18.94 -19.96 -2.49
C LEU A 235 18.45 -21.13 -1.62
N THR A 236 19.36 -21.96 -1.13
CA THR A 236 19.04 -23.11 -0.28
C THR A 236 19.28 -22.85 1.21
N HIS A 237 19.48 -21.58 1.59
CA HIS A 237 19.76 -21.22 2.96
C HIS A 237 18.58 -21.63 3.87
N PRO A 238 18.81 -22.21 5.07
CA PRO A 238 17.72 -22.70 5.92
C PRO A 238 16.69 -21.63 6.33
N SER A 239 17.06 -20.34 6.27
CA SER A 239 16.13 -19.23 6.49
C SER A 239 15.04 -19.13 5.41
N LEU A 240 15.22 -19.72 4.23
CA LEU A 240 14.25 -19.70 3.13
C LEU A 240 13.38 -20.96 3.10
N LEU A 241 13.74 -21.98 3.87
CA LEU A 241 13.10 -23.29 3.83
C LEU A 241 12.00 -23.34 4.91
N PRO A 242 10.71 -23.37 4.55
CA PRO A 242 9.65 -23.48 5.53
C PRO A 242 9.69 -24.81 6.27
N VAL A 243 9.36 -24.80 7.56
CA VAL A 243 9.12 -26.02 8.34
C VAL A 243 7.76 -26.57 7.92
N ARG A 244 7.75 -27.82 7.45
CA ARG A 244 6.54 -28.57 7.03
C ARG A 244 6.46 -29.89 7.81
N GLU A 245 5.25 -30.41 8.01
CA GLU A 245 5.05 -31.69 8.72
C GLU A 245 5.57 -32.89 7.91
N GLU A 246 5.76 -34.03 8.59
CA GLU A 246 6.23 -35.30 8.02
C GLU A 246 5.22 -35.84 6.99
N ASP A 247 5.43 -35.50 5.71
CA ASP A 247 4.95 -36.17 4.47
C ASP A 247 5.01 -35.22 3.25
N GLU A 248 5.25 -33.92 3.48
CA GLU A 248 5.56 -32.96 2.42
C GLU A 248 7.04 -33.04 1.98
N LEU A 249 7.39 -32.42 0.84
CA LEU A 249 8.78 -32.29 0.37
C LEU A 249 9.62 -31.54 1.42
N LEU A 250 10.15 -32.28 2.40
CA LEU A 250 10.97 -31.76 3.49
C LEU A 250 12.11 -30.92 2.89
N ASN A 251 12.30 -29.72 3.43
CA ASN A 251 13.35 -28.77 3.04
C ASN A 251 13.24 -28.21 1.62
N SER A 252 12.03 -27.77 1.22
CA SER A 252 11.82 -27.10 -0.07
C SER A 252 10.85 -25.93 0.02
N TYR A 253 10.98 -25.00 -0.93
CA TYR A 253 9.95 -24.01 -1.26
C TYR A 253 9.72 -24.00 -2.77
N GLU A 254 8.50 -23.67 -3.15
CA GLU A 254 8.05 -23.60 -4.54
C GLU A 254 7.02 -22.49 -4.71
N PHE A 255 6.97 -21.93 -5.91
CA PHE A 255 6.03 -20.88 -6.26
C PHE A 255 5.81 -20.84 -7.78
N TRP A 256 4.68 -20.25 -8.17
CA TRP A 256 4.41 -19.88 -9.55
C TRP A 256 4.56 -18.37 -9.71
N LEU A 257 5.30 -17.95 -10.72
CA LEU A 257 5.30 -16.56 -11.18
C LEU A 257 4.91 -16.56 -12.65
N ASP A 258 3.75 -15.95 -12.94
CA ASP A 258 3.09 -16.03 -14.24
C ASP A 258 2.95 -17.51 -14.69
N GLU A 259 3.61 -17.87 -15.80
CA GLU A 259 3.58 -19.20 -16.40
C GLU A 259 4.76 -20.09 -15.97
N GLN A 260 5.61 -19.60 -15.06
CA GLN A 260 6.83 -20.27 -14.64
C GLN A 260 6.74 -20.80 -13.21
N PHE A 261 6.97 -22.11 -13.07
CA PHE A 261 7.13 -22.77 -11.79
C PHE A 261 8.59 -22.88 -11.39
N CYS A 262 8.89 -22.47 -10.16
CA CYS A 262 10.20 -22.61 -9.55
C CYS A 262 10.09 -23.47 -8.29
N ARG A 263 11.04 -24.38 -8.08
CA ARG A 263 11.20 -25.08 -6.81
C ARG A 263 12.66 -25.20 -6.43
N VAL A 264 12.94 -24.94 -5.16
CA VAL A 264 14.26 -25.14 -4.55
C VAL A 264 14.15 -26.20 -3.46
N SER A 265 15.10 -27.12 -3.40
CA SER A 265 15.06 -28.22 -2.44
C SER A 265 16.45 -28.61 -1.93
N VAL A 266 16.51 -29.07 -0.69
CA VAL A 266 17.72 -29.62 -0.04
C VAL A 266 17.45 -31.06 0.37
N TYR A 267 18.29 -31.97 -0.07
CA TYR A 267 18.18 -33.39 0.23
C TYR A 267 19.37 -33.86 1.05
N GLY A 268 19.08 -34.62 2.12
CA GLY A 268 20.10 -35.15 3.03
C GLY A 268 20.70 -34.10 3.98
N ASP A 269 21.68 -34.52 4.77
CA ASP A 269 22.51 -33.67 5.62
C ASP A 269 23.87 -33.45 4.92
N GLU A 270 24.41 -32.23 4.92
CA GLU A 270 25.67 -31.85 4.25
C GLU A 270 26.87 -32.71 4.67
N HIS A 271 26.78 -33.38 5.82
CA HIS A 271 27.79 -34.31 6.33
C HIS A 271 27.53 -35.79 5.99
N THR A 272 26.49 -36.07 5.20
CA THR A 272 26.04 -37.43 4.85
C THR A 272 26.12 -37.73 3.37
N GLU A 273 26.28 -39.01 3.04
CA GLU A 273 26.24 -39.49 1.66
C GLU A 273 24.84 -39.30 1.07
N GLY A 274 24.76 -38.78 -0.15
CA GLY A 274 23.49 -38.46 -0.80
C GLY A 274 23.01 -37.02 -0.57
N TYR A 275 23.83 -36.16 0.04
CA TYR A 275 23.55 -34.73 0.12
C TYR A 275 23.56 -34.05 -1.25
N PHE A 276 22.49 -33.34 -1.59
CA PHE A 276 22.48 -32.44 -2.75
C PHE A 276 21.43 -31.35 -2.61
N ARG A 277 21.67 -30.25 -3.33
CA ARG A 277 20.72 -29.15 -3.51
C ARG A 277 20.16 -29.22 -4.93
N SER A 278 18.89 -28.88 -5.10
CA SER A 278 18.27 -28.89 -6.44
C SER A 278 17.44 -27.65 -6.70
N LEU A 279 17.50 -27.17 -7.95
CA LEU A 279 16.63 -26.15 -8.50
C LEU A 279 15.84 -26.76 -9.65
N TYR A 280 14.53 -26.62 -9.63
CA TYR A 280 13.63 -27.12 -10.66
C TYR A 280 12.88 -25.95 -11.27
N PHE A 281 12.91 -25.87 -12.59
CA PHE A 281 12.17 -24.89 -13.39
C PHE A 281 11.24 -25.61 -14.34
N GLN A 282 10.02 -25.11 -14.47
CA GLN A 282 9.05 -25.59 -15.44
C GLN A 282 8.27 -24.42 -16.02
N ASP A 283 7.92 -24.50 -17.30
CA ASP A 283 7.09 -23.52 -18.00
C ASP A 283 5.79 -24.14 -18.54
N ASP A 284 4.91 -23.29 -19.05
CA ASP A 284 3.66 -23.63 -19.77
C ASP A 284 3.91 -24.37 -21.10
N HIS A 285 5.11 -24.23 -21.68
CA HIS A 285 5.55 -24.93 -22.88
C HIS A 285 5.85 -26.41 -22.64
N ASN A 286 5.53 -26.93 -21.46
CA ASN A 286 5.74 -28.32 -21.06
C ASN A 286 7.23 -28.69 -21.06
N CYS A 287 8.13 -27.78 -20.72
CA CYS A 287 9.54 -28.11 -20.48
C CYS A 287 9.83 -28.13 -18.98
N ALA A 288 10.76 -28.99 -18.56
CA ALA A 288 11.25 -29.02 -17.20
C ALA A 288 12.77 -29.13 -17.20
N LEU A 289 13.40 -28.33 -16.35
CA LEU A 289 14.85 -28.29 -16.13
C LEU A 289 15.13 -28.51 -14.65
N LEU A 290 16.08 -29.40 -14.34
CA LEU A 290 16.59 -29.66 -13.01
C LEU A 290 18.08 -29.32 -12.99
N LEU A 291 18.48 -28.39 -12.15
CA LEU A 291 19.88 -28.15 -11.78
C LEU A 291 20.15 -28.82 -10.44
N LYS A 292 21.26 -29.54 -10.33
CA LYS A 292 21.67 -30.28 -9.14
C LYS A 292 23.07 -29.85 -8.72
N MET A 293 23.25 -29.51 -7.46
CA MET A 293 24.54 -29.23 -6.85
C MET A 293 24.89 -30.28 -5.79
N GLU A 294 26.03 -30.94 -5.94
CA GLU A 294 26.49 -31.99 -5.04
C GLU A 294 28.01 -31.91 -4.77
N PRO A 295 28.51 -32.48 -3.66
CA PRO A 295 29.94 -32.50 -3.38
C PRO A 295 30.71 -33.26 -4.47
N SER A 296 31.89 -32.77 -4.85
CA SER A 296 32.76 -33.44 -5.81
C SER A 296 33.51 -34.60 -5.16
N ASP A 297 33.42 -35.80 -5.76
CA ASP A 297 34.14 -37.02 -5.34
C ASP A 297 35.67 -37.00 -5.60
N GLN A 298 36.30 -35.83 -5.72
CA GLN A 298 37.74 -35.67 -6.05
C GLN A 298 38.70 -36.33 -5.03
N GLY A 299 38.20 -36.96 -3.97
CA GLY A 299 38.98 -37.78 -3.03
C GLY A 299 39.20 -39.26 -3.42
N SER A 300 38.60 -39.78 -4.49
CA SER A 300 38.60 -41.25 -4.73
C SER A 300 39.66 -41.80 -5.69
N ASN A 301 40.36 -40.97 -6.49
CA ASN A 301 41.28 -41.46 -7.55
C ASN A 301 42.67 -40.81 -7.61
N SER A 302 43.19 -40.23 -6.52
CA SER A 302 44.62 -39.86 -6.43
C SER A 302 45.40 -40.87 -5.56
N PRO A 303 46.54 -41.43 -6.01
CA PRO A 303 47.27 -42.46 -5.26
C PRO A 303 47.97 -41.97 -3.98
N ASP A 304 48.04 -40.66 -3.73
CA ASP A 304 48.79 -40.09 -2.61
C ASP A 304 47.87 -39.74 -1.43
N LYS A 305 47.59 -40.75 -0.60
CA LYS A 305 47.01 -40.60 0.74
C LYS A 305 48.01 -40.00 1.73
N HIS A 306 48.44 -38.76 1.54
CA HIS A 306 49.11 -38.02 2.62
C HIS A 306 48.77 -36.53 2.60
N ILE A 307 48.07 -36.12 3.66
CA ILE A 307 47.84 -34.75 4.13
C ILE A 307 46.90 -33.92 3.25
N VAL A 308 45.59 -34.12 3.45
CA VAL A 308 44.59 -33.11 3.10
C VAL A 308 44.20 -32.44 4.42
N GLN A 309 44.62 -31.18 4.60
CA GLN A 309 43.93 -30.29 5.53
C GLN A 309 42.45 -30.24 5.10
N PRO A 310 41.46 -30.19 6.02
CA PRO A 310 40.07 -30.08 5.63
C PRO A 310 39.88 -28.76 4.86
N GLY A 311 39.95 -28.85 3.54
CA GLY A 311 39.62 -27.77 2.63
C GLY A 311 38.11 -27.71 2.44
N GLU A 312 37.61 -26.53 2.12
CA GLU A 312 36.21 -26.32 1.76
C GLU A 312 35.76 -27.31 0.67
N PRO A 313 34.51 -27.82 0.75
CA PRO A 313 34.00 -28.76 -0.23
C PRO A 313 34.05 -28.15 -1.64
N VAL A 314 34.55 -28.91 -2.61
CA VAL A 314 34.47 -28.54 -4.02
C VAL A 314 33.10 -28.99 -4.53
N TRP A 315 32.26 -28.05 -4.95
CA TRP A 315 30.92 -28.34 -5.46
C TRP A 315 30.92 -28.62 -6.97
N MET A 316 30.11 -29.57 -7.41
CA MET A 316 29.79 -29.79 -8.83
C MET A 316 28.34 -29.44 -9.09
N ILE A 317 28.10 -28.69 -10.16
CA ILE A 317 26.76 -28.37 -10.67
C ILE A 317 26.55 -29.15 -11.95
N SER A 318 25.47 -29.92 -12.02
CA SER A 318 25.01 -30.63 -13.21
C SER A 318 23.56 -30.27 -13.50
N GLY A 319 23.10 -30.53 -14.72
CA GLY A 319 21.72 -30.27 -15.09
C GLY A 319 21.13 -31.37 -15.96
N ALA A 320 19.82 -31.52 -15.89
CA ALA A 320 19.05 -32.41 -16.74
C ALA A 320 17.72 -31.76 -17.13
N TYR A 321 17.19 -32.07 -18.31
CA TYR A 321 15.91 -31.53 -18.78
C TYR A 321 15.01 -32.61 -19.39
N ARG A 322 13.70 -32.34 -19.47
CA ARG A 322 12.72 -33.18 -20.17
C ARG A 322 11.56 -32.36 -20.72
N TYR A 323 10.85 -32.94 -21.69
CA TYR A 323 9.58 -32.42 -22.20
C TYR A 323 8.42 -33.17 -21.53
N LEU A 324 7.43 -32.47 -20.97
CA LEU A 324 6.29 -32.97 -20.20
C LEU A 324 5.13 -33.49 -21.06
N ASN A 325 5.35 -33.60 -22.37
CA ASN A 325 4.39 -34.04 -23.38
C ASN A 325 3.90 -35.49 -23.14
N ASN A 326 4.59 -36.26 -22.29
CA ASN A 326 4.26 -37.63 -21.88
C ASN A 326 4.85 -37.91 -20.49
N GLU A 327 4.11 -38.59 -19.60
CA GLU A 327 4.54 -38.92 -18.23
C GLU A 327 5.85 -39.75 -18.16
N LYS A 328 6.25 -40.37 -19.28
CA LYS A 328 7.43 -41.25 -19.39
C LYS A 328 8.64 -40.63 -20.11
N SER A 329 8.65 -39.32 -20.34
CA SER A 329 9.79 -38.66 -21.00
C SER A 329 11.07 -38.83 -20.19
N GLU A 330 12.12 -39.32 -20.85
CA GLU A 330 13.45 -39.47 -20.25
C GLU A 330 14.12 -38.11 -20.02
N TRP A 331 14.90 -38.02 -18.94
CA TRP A 331 15.74 -36.87 -18.65
C TRP A 331 16.99 -36.89 -19.53
N ASN A 332 17.26 -35.78 -20.21
CA ASN A 332 18.44 -35.56 -21.04
C ASN A 332 19.44 -34.67 -20.30
N VAL A 333 20.73 -34.82 -20.59
CA VAL A 333 21.78 -33.98 -19.98
C VAL A 333 21.65 -32.53 -20.46
N PHE A 334 21.61 -31.59 -19.53
CA PHE A 334 21.66 -30.15 -19.83
C PHE A 334 23.11 -29.71 -20.06
N SER A 335 23.35 -28.96 -21.14
CA SER A 335 24.67 -28.44 -21.51
C SER A 335 24.52 -27.21 -22.41
N GLU A 336 25.62 -26.56 -22.79
CA GLU A 336 25.63 -25.45 -23.76
C GLU A 336 25.01 -25.81 -25.12
N ASN A 337 24.91 -27.10 -25.46
CA ASN A 337 24.32 -27.58 -26.70
C ASN A 337 22.84 -28.01 -26.55
N SER A 338 22.23 -27.78 -25.39
CA SER A 338 20.82 -28.07 -25.18
C SER A 338 19.92 -27.23 -26.12
N PRO A 339 18.71 -27.73 -26.43
CA PRO A 339 17.72 -27.01 -27.24
C PRO A 339 17.46 -25.57 -26.74
N ALA A 340 17.09 -24.66 -27.67
CA ALA A 340 17.00 -23.23 -27.39
C ALA A 340 15.91 -22.86 -26.36
N ASP A 341 14.78 -23.56 -26.40
CA ASP A 341 13.71 -23.52 -25.39
C ASP A 341 14.22 -23.89 -23.99
N ILE A 342 15.07 -24.93 -23.88
CA ILE A 342 15.68 -25.33 -22.61
C ILE A 342 16.72 -24.32 -22.11
N GLN A 343 17.51 -23.72 -23.02
CA GLN A 343 18.42 -22.63 -22.65
C GLN A 343 17.64 -21.43 -22.11
N GLN A 344 16.56 -21.06 -22.81
CA GLN A 344 15.67 -19.98 -22.40
C GLN A 344 15.02 -20.27 -21.04
N LEU A 345 14.53 -21.49 -20.81
CA LEU A 345 13.99 -21.91 -19.51
C LEU A 345 15.04 -21.80 -18.40
N SER A 346 16.31 -22.13 -18.67
CA SER A 346 17.39 -21.95 -17.71
C SER A 346 17.64 -20.48 -17.39
N GLU A 347 17.72 -19.62 -18.41
CA GLU A 347 18.01 -18.19 -18.23
C GLU A 347 16.86 -17.48 -17.51
N GLN A 348 15.62 -17.72 -17.95
CA GLN A 348 14.42 -17.13 -17.36
C GLN A 348 14.18 -17.68 -15.96
N GLY A 349 14.20 -19.00 -15.77
CA GLY A 349 13.97 -19.63 -14.47
C GLY A 349 14.99 -19.19 -13.42
N TRP A 350 16.26 -19.06 -13.82
CA TRP A 350 17.29 -18.52 -12.95
C TRP A 350 17.04 -17.06 -12.58
N SER A 351 16.76 -16.19 -13.57
CA SER A 351 16.48 -14.77 -13.32
C SER A 351 15.26 -14.56 -12.43
N THR A 352 14.16 -15.27 -12.71
CA THR A 352 12.93 -15.25 -11.92
C THR A 352 13.19 -15.68 -10.49
N LEU A 353 13.91 -16.79 -10.29
CA LEU A 353 14.21 -17.28 -8.96
C LEU A 353 15.03 -16.27 -8.13
N LEU A 354 16.06 -15.64 -8.71
CA LEU A 354 16.85 -14.63 -8.01
C LEU A 354 16.00 -13.39 -7.64
N GLN A 355 15.15 -12.92 -8.57
CA GLN A 355 14.28 -11.77 -8.31
C GLN A 355 13.25 -12.10 -7.24
N SER A 356 12.55 -13.24 -7.35
CA SER A 356 11.52 -13.65 -6.38
C SER A 356 12.08 -13.87 -4.99
N VAL A 357 13.30 -14.42 -4.86
CA VAL A 357 13.94 -14.57 -3.54
C VAL A 357 14.41 -13.23 -2.99
N SER A 358 14.83 -12.28 -3.85
CA SER A 358 15.12 -10.90 -3.40
C SER A 358 13.86 -10.19 -2.91
N ASN A 359 12.75 -10.32 -3.64
CA ASN A 359 11.42 -9.84 -3.23
C ASN A 359 10.99 -10.46 -1.91
N TYR A 360 11.20 -11.77 -1.74
CA TYR A 360 10.89 -12.50 -0.53
C TYR A 360 11.65 -11.97 0.68
N GLN A 361 12.96 -11.79 0.55
CA GLN A 361 13.79 -11.23 1.63
C GLN A 361 13.37 -9.81 1.98
N TYR A 362 13.03 -9.01 0.96
CA TYR A 362 12.51 -7.67 1.18
C TYR A 362 11.17 -7.71 1.92
N ALA A 363 10.19 -8.48 1.45
CA ALA A 363 8.87 -8.63 2.05
C ALA A 363 8.93 -9.00 3.54
N ARG A 364 9.82 -9.95 3.89
CA ARG A 364 10.03 -10.37 5.29
C ARG A 364 10.62 -9.29 6.19
N SER A 365 11.26 -8.28 5.62
CA SER A 365 11.78 -7.12 6.36
C SER A 365 10.72 -6.05 6.61
N LEU A 366 9.60 -6.08 5.86
CA LEU A 366 8.56 -5.05 5.91
C LEU A 366 7.62 -5.20 7.11
N ILE A 367 7.35 -6.44 7.53
CA ILE A 367 6.40 -6.74 8.60
C ILE A 367 7.07 -7.64 9.64
N SER A 368 7.12 -7.17 10.87
CA SER A 368 7.58 -7.98 12.00
C SER A 368 6.57 -9.10 12.29
N HIS A 369 7.04 -10.33 12.42
CA HIS A 369 6.20 -11.46 12.85
C HIS A 369 5.57 -11.21 14.24
N GLN A 370 6.26 -10.50 15.13
CA GLN A 370 5.74 -10.13 16.45
C GLN A 370 4.48 -9.25 16.36
N LEU A 371 4.39 -8.38 15.34
CA LEU A 371 3.20 -7.55 15.13
C LEU A 371 1.95 -8.42 14.93
N ILE A 372 2.05 -9.46 14.10
CA ILE A 372 0.91 -10.37 13.86
C ILE A 372 0.53 -11.13 15.13
N HIS A 373 1.52 -11.63 15.89
CA HIS A 373 1.26 -12.25 17.20
C HIS A 373 0.54 -11.29 18.16
N ASP A 374 1.00 -10.05 18.26
CA ASP A 374 0.42 -9.05 19.16
C ASP A 374 -1.03 -8.71 18.78
N LEU A 375 -1.32 -8.58 17.47
CA LEU A 375 -2.67 -8.34 16.97
C LEU A 375 -3.61 -9.53 17.24
N LEU A 376 -3.14 -10.76 17.00
CA LEU A 376 -3.92 -11.98 17.27
C LEU A 376 -4.19 -12.21 18.77
N ALA A 377 -3.38 -11.61 19.64
CA ALA A 377 -3.52 -11.70 21.09
C ALA A 377 -4.46 -10.63 21.69
N LEU A 378 -5.00 -9.70 20.90
CA LEU A 378 -5.86 -8.64 21.40
C LEU A 378 -7.17 -9.20 22.02
N PRO A 379 -7.65 -8.66 23.16
CA PRO A 379 -8.94 -9.02 23.75
C PRO A 379 -10.15 -8.95 22.80
N VAL A 380 -10.15 -8.01 21.85
CA VAL A 380 -11.19 -7.92 20.81
C VAL A 380 -11.17 -9.12 19.85
N VAL A 381 -10.02 -9.76 19.66
CA VAL A 381 -9.85 -10.93 18.78
C VAL A 381 -10.19 -12.24 19.48
N GLU A 382 -9.99 -12.33 20.80
CA GLU A 382 -10.12 -13.56 21.58
C GLU A 382 -11.38 -14.44 21.33
N PRO A 383 -12.60 -13.90 21.13
CA PRO A 383 -13.77 -14.74 20.84
C PRO A 383 -13.78 -15.36 19.44
N TYR A 384 -12.98 -14.83 18.49
CA TYR A 384 -12.87 -15.27 17.11
C TYR A 384 -11.72 -16.27 16.98
N ASP A 385 -11.94 -17.45 17.54
CA ASP A 385 -10.96 -18.52 17.79
C ASP A 385 -11.14 -19.73 16.87
N ASP A 386 -11.95 -19.62 15.81
CA ASP A 386 -12.17 -20.68 14.82
C ASP A 386 -12.33 -20.10 13.42
N TYR A 387 -11.26 -20.17 12.60
CA TYR A 387 -11.24 -19.58 11.26
C TYR A 387 -12.17 -20.30 10.28
N TYR A 388 -12.51 -21.56 10.54
CA TYR A 388 -13.32 -22.40 9.65
C TYR A 388 -14.80 -22.40 10.03
N ASP A 389 -15.19 -21.56 10.99
CA ASP A 389 -16.57 -21.36 11.42
C ASP A 389 -17.10 -20.01 10.89
N ASP A 390 -18.23 -20.06 10.17
CA ASP A 390 -18.84 -18.90 9.52
C ASP A 390 -19.14 -17.73 10.48
N ASP A 391 -19.37 -18.00 11.76
CA ASP A 391 -19.66 -16.97 12.77
C ASP A 391 -18.40 -16.56 13.55
N ARG A 392 -17.43 -17.48 13.75
CA ARG A 392 -16.31 -17.27 14.69
C ARG A 392 -14.96 -16.96 14.02
N HIS A 393 -14.94 -16.79 12.70
CA HIS A 393 -13.69 -16.53 11.97
C HIS A 393 -13.23 -15.07 12.00
N GLY A 394 -14.12 -14.10 12.24
CA GLY A 394 -13.78 -12.69 12.10
C GLY A 394 -14.90 -11.70 12.39
N LEU A 395 -14.60 -10.41 12.25
CA LEU A 395 -15.55 -9.31 12.46
C LEU A 395 -15.27 -8.09 11.57
N TRP A 396 -16.32 -7.29 11.35
CA TRP A 396 -16.21 -5.96 10.74
C TRP A 396 -15.86 -4.88 11.77
N ILE A 397 -14.90 -4.03 11.43
CA ILE A 397 -14.54 -2.81 12.17
C ILE A 397 -14.39 -1.67 11.16
N GLY A 398 -15.36 -0.74 11.17
CA GLY A 398 -15.46 0.28 10.12
C GLY A 398 -15.68 -0.38 8.76
N GLU A 399 -14.87 0.01 7.78
CA GLU A 399 -14.91 -0.48 6.39
C GLU A 399 -14.01 -1.72 6.16
N LEU A 400 -13.41 -2.27 7.21
CA LEU A 400 -12.49 -3.40 7.12
C LEU A 400 -13.07 -4.66 7.78
N TYR A 401 -12.95 -5.77 7.08
CA TYR A 401 -13.23 -7.10 7.61
C TYR A 401 -11.95 -7.76 8.10
N TYR A 402 -11.92 -8.20 9.34
CA TYR A 402 -10.78 -8.92 9.92
C TYR A 402 -11.17 -10.38 10.11
N ALA A 403 -10.33 -11.30 9.67
CA ALA A 403 -10.44 -12.72 10.04
C ALA A 403 -9.15 -13.25 10.65
N PHE A 404 -9.28 -14.17 11.60
CA PHE A 404 -8.18 -14.60 12.46
C PHE A 404 -8.08 -16.11 12.47
N ARG A 405 -6.87 -16.61 12.19
CA ARG A 405 -6.52 -18.00 12.42
C ARG A 405 -5.51 -18.05 13.55
N GLN A 406 -5.90 -18.66 14.67
CA GLN A 406 -5.03 -18.82 15.83
C GLN A 406 -4.01 -19.95 15.60
N ALA A 407 -2.83 -19.82 16.21
CA ALA A 407 -1.84 -20.89 16.17
C ALA A 407 -2.41 -22.18 16.77
N GLY A 408 -2.19 -23.32 16.11
CA GLY A 408 -2.70 -24.60 16.61
C GLY A 408 -4.03 -25.05 16.01
N GLN A 409 -4.70 -24.21 15.22
CA GLN A 409 -5.91 -24.62 14.51
C GLN A 409 -5.60 -25.66 13.44
N MET A 410 -6.55 -26.57 13.22
CA MET A 410 -6.42 -27.67 12.26
C MET A 410 -7.41 -27.46 11.11
N SER A 411 -6.97 -27.67 9.87
CA SER A 411 -7.85 -27.82 8.71
C SER A 411 -7.63 -29.20 8.13
N ASP A 412 -8.70 -29.99 7.96
CA ASP A 412 -8.64 -31.36 7.43
C ASP A 412 -7.59 -32.27 8.10
N GLY A 413 -7.34 -32.05 9.39
CA GLY A 413 -6.37 -32.81 10.17
C GLY A 413 -4.91 -32.37 9.99
N VAL A 414 -4.67 -31.24 9.32
CA VAL A 414 -3.35 -30.61 9.16
C VAL A 414 -3.27 -29.34 10.01
N LEU A 415 -2.16 -29.16 10.71
CA LEU A 415 -1.89 -27.97 11.50
C LEU A 415 -1.71 -26.75 10.60
N GLN A 416 -2.40 -25.67 10.94
CA GLN A 416 -2.40 -24.45 10.13
C GLN A 416 -1.63 -23.32 10.83
N PRO A 417 -0.86 -22.54 10.07
CA PRO A 417 -0.14 -21.39 10.61
C PRO A 417 -1.11 -20.31 11.09
N ALA A 418 -0.69 -19.59 12.13
CA ALA A 418 -1.42 -18.41 12.57
C ALA A 418 -1.48 -17.36 11.45
N MET A 419 -2.61 -16.66 11.32
CA MET A 419 -2.85 -15.74 10.21
C MET A 419 -3.81 -14.63 10.61
N LEU A 420 -3.50 -13.43 10.15
CA LEU A 420 -4.45 -12.31 10.08
C LEU A 420 -4.86 -12.13 8.62
N ARG A 421 -6.16 -11.99 8.35
CA ARG A 421 -6.69 -11.59 7.05
C ARG A 421 -7.41 -10.26 7.18
N ILE A 422 -7.14 -9.33 6.26
CA ILE A 422 -7.86 -8.07 6.14
C ILE A 422 -8.56 -8.05 4.78
N GLY A 423 -9.88 -7.90 4.79
CA GLY A 423 -10.70 -7.70 3.61
C GLY A 423 -11.30 -6.30 3.58
N ARG A 424 -11.55 -5.78 2.38
CA ARG A 424 -12.30 -4.53 2.19
C ARG A 424 -13.15 -4.59 0.93
N GLU A 425 -14.23 -3.83 0.96
CA GLU A 425 -15.06 -3.55 -0.22
C GLU A 425 -14.70 -2.17 -0.75
N TYR A 426 -14.53 -2.05 -2.08
CA TYR A 426 -14.32 -0.75 -2.71
C TYR A 426 -15.09 -0.66 -4.01
N VAL A 427 -15.41 0.56 -4.42
CA VAL A 427 -16.09 0.84 -5.68
C VAL A 427 -15.06 1.34 -6.70
N ASP A 428 -14.95 0.66 -7.83
CA ASP A 428 -14.02 1.07 -8.88
C ASP A 428 -14.49 2.32 -9.64
N LYS A 429 -13.69 2.76 -10.62
CA LYS A 429 -14.01 3.96 -11.44
C LYS A 429 -15.25 3.78 -12.31
N GLN A 430 -15.72 2.55 -12.49
CA GLN A 430 -16.88 2.18 -13.27
C GLN A 430 -18.14 2.08 -12.39
N GLY A 431 -17.99 2.19 -11.07
CA GLY A 431 -19.08 2.08 -10.12
C GLY A 431 -19.38 0.63 -9.72
N GLU A 432 -18.50 -0.32 -10.03
CA GLU A 432 -18.63 -1.72 -9.63
C GLU A 432 -17.99 -1.94 -8.26
N THR A 433 -18.68 -2.67 -7.38
CA THR A 433 -18.16 -3.05 -6.07
C THR A 433 -17.26 -4.27 -6.23
N HIS A 434 -16.05 -4.19 -5.68
CA HIS A 434 -15.06 -5.26 -5.64
C HIS A 434 -14.72 -5.59 -4.20
N VAL A 435 -14.44 -6.87 -3.96
CA VAL A 435 -13.92 -7.35 -2.68
C VAL A 435 -12.47 -7.76 -2.88
N GLU A 436 -11.60 -7.34 -1.98
CA GLU A 436 -10.24 -7.82 -1.95
C GLU A 436 -9.83 -8.25 -0.54
N LYS A 437 -8.92 -9.23 -0.50
CA LYS A 437 -8.51 -9.94 0.72
C LYS A 437 -7.00 -10.05 0.73
N TYR A 438 -6.39 -9.67 1.84
CA TYR A 438 -4.95 -9.76 2.07
C TYR A 438 -4.70 -10.67 3.27
N TYR A 439 -3.75 -11.58 3.12
CA TYR A 439 -3.44 -12.63 4.08
C TYR A 439 -2.02 -12.40 4.60
N TYR A 440 -1.88 -12.39 5.93
CA TYR A 440 -0.62 -12.20 6.64
C TYR A 440 -0.37 -13.45 7.49
N THR A 441 0.30 -14.44 6.90
CA THR A 441 0.45 -15.79 7.47
C THR A 441 1.83 -15.95 8.12
N LEU A 442 1.88 -16.43 9.35
CA LEU A 442 3.13 -16.68 10.08
C LEU A 442 3.74 -18.02 9.68
N HIS A 443 4.97 -18.00 9.17
CA HIS A 443 5.71 -19.20 8.79
C HIS A 443 7.03 -19.32 9.54
N GLN A 444 7.28 -20.51 10.07
CA GLN A 444 8.58 -20.87 10.65
C GLN A 444 9.50 -21.47 9.59
N HIS A 445 10.79 -21.16 9.69
CA HIS A 445 11.84 -21.62 8.79
C HIS A 445 12.77 -22.62 9.45
N ALA A 446 13.55 -23.36 8.66
CA ALA A 446 14.43 -24.41 9.12
C ALA A 446 15.58 -23.91 10.00
N ASP A 447 15.95 -22.62 9.92
CA ASP A 447 16.89 -21.99 10.87
C ASP A 447 16.24 -21.57 12.21
N GLY A 448 14.93 -21.79 12.35
CA GLY A 448 14.14 -21.41 13.52
C GLY A 448 13.63 -19.97 13.49
N THR A 449 13.92 -19.19 12.44
CA THR A 449 13.33 -17.86 12.26
C THR A 449 11.86 -17.98 11.88
N GLU A 450 11.11 -16.90 12.12
CA GLU A 450 9.71 -16.77 11.72
C GLU A 450 9.56 -15.53 10.85
N SER A 451 8.63 -15.55 9.90
CA SER A 451 8.29 -14.39 9.09
C SER A 451 6.84 -14.37 8.66
N VAL A 452 6.39 -13.21 8.19
CA VAL A 452 5.07 -13.04 7.61
C VAL A 452 5.14 -13.28 6.10
N LEU A 453 4.34 -14.24 5.61
CA LEU A 453 4.04 -14.38 4.19
C LEU A 453 2.82 -13.54 3.86
N ILE A 454 2.87 -12.88 2.71
CA ILE A 454 1.86 -11.92 2.27
C ILE A 454 1.26 -12.44 0.97
N GLU A 455 -0.06 -12.61 0.97
CA GLU A 455 -0.83 -13.13 -0.16
C GLU A 455 -2.06 -12.27 -0.41
N TYR A 456 -2.60 -12.32 -1.62
CA TYR A 456 -3.72 -11.50 -2.07
C TYR A 456 -4.74 -12.29 -2.89
N SER A 457 -6.02 -11.97 -2.72
CA SER A 457 -7.11 -12.44 -3.57
C SER A 457 -8.10 -11.32 -3.87
N ALA A 458 -8.56 -11.27 -5.13
CA ALA A 458 -9.62 -10.39 -5.61
C ALA A 458 -10.89 -11.16 -6.01
N GLN A 459 -11.02 -12.41 -5.56
CA GLN A 459 -12.14 -13.26 -5.91
C GLN A 459 -13.29 -13.14 -4.91
N ASP A 460 -14.51 -13.24 -5.43
CA ASP A 460 -15.74 -13.26 -4.63
C ASP A 460 -15.78 -14.50 -3.71
N ASP A 461 -16.48 -14.38 -2.58
CA ASP A 461 -16.60 -15.42 -1.55
C ASP A 461 -17.28 -16.74 -2.01
N GLU A 462 -17.77 -16.83 -3.25
CA GLU A 462 -18.43 -18.04 -3.77
C GLU A 462 -17.46 -19.13 -4.25
N GLU A 463 -16.15 -18.88 -4.31
CA GLU A 463 -15.14 -19.88 -4.69
C GLU A 463 -14.61 -20.65 -3.47
N GLU A 464 -14.69 -21.99 -3.50
CA GLU A 464 -14.24 -22.88 -2.39
C GLU A 464 -12.72 -22.80 -2.14
N ASP A 465 -11.91 -22.47 -3.15
CA ASP A 465 -10.46 -22.33 -3.07
C ASP A 465 -9.98 -21.08 -3.82
N PRO A 466 -9.77 -19.93 -3.14
CA PRO A 466 -9.36 -18.72 -3.82
C PRO A 466 -7.94 -18.86 -4.37
N LEU A 467 -7.74 -18.44 -5.61
CA LEU A 467 -6.42 -18.31 -6.22
C LEU A 467 -5.68 -17.16 -5.52
N LEU A 468 -4.68 -17.53 -4.71
CA LEU A 468 -3.85 -16.60 -3.96
C LEU A 468 -2.65 -16.17 -4.80
N LEU A 469 -2.47 -14.86 -4.93
CA LEU A 469 -1.25 -14.26 -5.47
C LEU A 469 -0.23 -14.11 -4.34
N GLU A 470 0.90 -14.81 -4.46
CA GLU A 470 2.01 -14.79 -3.48
C GLU A 470 2.82 -13.50 -3.59
N LEU A 471 2.29 -12.39 -3.05
CA LEU A 471 2.91 -11.07 -3.12
C LEU A 471 4.34 -11.03 -2.57
N HIS A 472 4.68 -11.92 -1.64
CA HIS A 472 6.03 -12.06 -1.11
C HIS A 472 7.06 -12.50 -2.16
N TYR A 473 6.67 -13.25 -3.21
CA TYR A 473 7.56 -13.56 -4.33
C TYR A 473 7.42 -12.58 -5.50
N ILE A 474 6.23 -12.03 -5.70
CA ILE A 474 5.93 -11.07 -6.80
C ILE A 474 6.57 -9.71 -6.54
N GLY A 475 6.50 -9.20 -5.31
CA GLY A 475 6.98 -7.87 -4.96
C GLY A 475 6.10 -6.74 -5.50
N GLY A 476 6.75 -5.62 -5.86
CA GLY A 476 6.11 -4.50 -6.55
C GLY A 476 5.11 -3.70 -5.71
N SER A 477 4.26 -2.93 -6.39
CA SER A 477 3.33 -2.00 -5.72
C SER A 477 2.25 -2.70 -4.90
N GLN A 478 1.82 -3.89 -5.32
CA GLN A 478 0.76 -4.63 -4.63
C GLN A 478 1.23 -5.15 -3.26
N LEU A 479 2.47 -5.63 -3.16
CA LEU A 479 3.10 -6.01 -1.89
C LEU A 479 3.09 -4.84 -0.89
N LEU A 480 3.48 -3.65 -1.37
CA LEU A 480 3.59 -2.48 -0.51
C LEU A 480 2.23 -1.92 -0.13
N HIS A 481 1.26 -2.04 -1.02
CA HIS A 481 -0.12 -1.73 -0.69
C HIS A 481 -0.66 -2.65 0.41
N ALA A 482 -0.36 -3.95 0.37
CA ALA A 482 -0.70 -4.87 1.45
C ALA A 482 -0.08 -4.44 2.79
N VAL A 483 1.21 -4.09 2.80
CA VAL A 483 1.90 -3.60 4.01
C VAL A 483 1.20 -2.37 4.58
N GLN A 484 0.79 -1.43 3.72
CA GLN A 484 0.07 -0.23 4.16
C GLN A 484 -1.33 -0.54 4.69
N LEU A 485 -2.05 -1.45 4.03
CA LEU A 485 -3.35 -1.90 4.51
C LEU A 485 -3.23 -2.53 5.89
N LEU A 486 -2.17 -3.31 6.15
CA LEU A 486 -1.89 -3.82 7.50
C LEU A 486 -1.60 -2.69 8.49
N GLU A 487 -0.79 -1.70 8.11
CA GLU A 487 -0.46 -0.56 8.97
C GLU A 487 -1.67 0.31 9.31
N HIS A 488 -2.63 0.45 8.40
CA HIS A 488 -3.91 1.11 8.70
C HIS A 488 -4.81 0.18 9.53
N GLY A 489 -4.99 -1.06 9.10
CA GLY A 489 -5.84 -2.04 9.78
C GLY A 489 -5.40 -2.34 11.21
N ARG A 490 -4.10 -2.34 11.50
CA ARG A 490 -3.60 -2.50 12.89
C ARG A 490 -4.07 -1.36 13.78
N LYS A 491 -4.09 -0.11 13.29
CA LYS A 491 -4.51 1.06 14.09
C LYS A 491 -6.00 0.97 14.40
N VAL A 492 -6.79 0.67 13.38
CA VAL A 492 -8.24 0.46 13.49
C VAL A 492 -8.55 -0.66 14.49
N LEU A 493 -7.86 -1.80 14.39
CA LEU A 493 -8.06 -2.94 15.29
C LEU A 493 -7.60 -2.64 16.72
N ILE A 494 -6.49 -1.94 16.91
CA ILE A 494 -6.01 -1.51 18.24
C ILE A 494 -6.99 -0.52 18.86
N GLN A 495 -7.48 0.48 18.12
CA GLN A 495 -8.47 1.44 18.61
C GLN A 495 -9.75 0.73 19.04
N ALA A 496 -10.28 -0.17 18.21
CA ALA A 496 -11.46 -0.96 18.56
C ALA A 496 -11.25 -1.83 19.82
N ASN A 497 -10.02 -2.32 20.03
CA ASN A 497 -9.67 -3.01 21.25
C ASN A 497 -9.65 -2.07 22.47
N GLU A 498 -9.11 -0.86 22.34
CA GLU A 498 -9.13 0.14 23.42
C GLU A 498 -10.55 0.57 23.77
N ASP A 499 -11.40 0.81 22.78
CA ASP A 499 -12.82 1.13 22.93
C ASP A 499 -13.54 0.01 23.68
N LEU A 500 -13.28 -1.25 23.30
CA LEU A 500 -13.79 -2.43 24.00
C LEU A 500 -13.39 -2.44 25.49
N LEU A 501 -12.12 -2.18 25.78
CA LEU A 501 -11.60 -2.13 27.15
C LEU A 501 -12.17 -0.95 27.96
N ASN A 502 -12.59 0.12 27.29
CA ASN A 502 -13.32 1.24 27.89
C ASN A 502 -14.82 0.98 28.06
N GLY A 503 -15.31 -0.18 27.60
CA GLY A 503 -16.70 -0.62 27.74
C GLY A 503 -17.59 -0.25 26.57
N GLU A 504 -17.01 0.20 25.46
CA GLU A 504 -17.71 0.45 24.21
C GLU A 504 -17.76 -0.83 23.36
N LEU A 505 -18.75 -0.92 22.48
CA LEU A 505 -18.98 -2.13 21.69
C LEU A 505 -18.54 -1.87 20.25
N PRO A 506 -17.77 -2.78 19.63
CA PRO A 506 -17.56 -2.72 18.18
C PRO A 506 -18.91 -2.75 17.46
N TYR A 507 -19.07 -1.87 16.47
CA TYR A 507 -20.34 -1.57 15.82
C TYR A 507 -21.08 -2.82 15.32
N ALA A 508 -20.35 -3.76 14.69
CA ALA A 508 -20.90 -4.96 14.07
C ALA A 508 -20.81 -6.23 14.93
N ALA A 509 -20.42 -6.16 16.21
CA ALA A 509 -20.09 -7.37 16.98
C ALA A 509 -21.25 -8.37 17.12
N GLU A 510 -20.93 -9.65 16.95
CA GLU A 510 -21.86 -10.77 16.99
C GLU A 510 -22.30 -11.10 18.43
N SER A 511 -23.42 -11.83 18.55
CA SER A 511 -23.99 -12.14 19.86
C SER A 511 -23.10 -13.02 20.73
N PHE A 512 -22.27 -13.89 20.13
CA PHE A 512 -21.36 -14.76 20.88
C PHE A 512 -20.17 -13.96 21.43
N ALA A 513 -19.55 -13.09 20.62
CA ALA A 513 -18.45 -12.21 21.03
C ALA A 513 -18.90 -11.28 22.17
N LYS A 514 -20.08 -10.68 22.04
CA LYS A 514 -20.72 -9.88 23.11
C LYS A 514 -20.86 -10.63 24.43
N ARG A 515 -21.29 -11.90 24.38
CA ARG A 515 -21.40 -12.74 25.59
C ARG A 515 -20.02 -13.06 26.17
N PHE A 516 -19.04 -13.33 25.30
CA PHE A 516 -17.67 -13.64 25.68
C PHE A 516 -17.03 -12.46 26.42
N TRP A 517 -17.02 -11.26 25.83
CA TRP A 517 -16.43 -10.06 26.43
C TRP A 517 -17.13 -9.66 27.74
N LYS A 518 -18.46 -9.83 27.85
CA LYS A 518 -19.16 -9.66 29.14
C LYS A 518 -18.69 -10.63 30.20
N SER A 519 -18.46 -11.89 29.83
CA SER A 519 -17.97 -12.92 30.75
C SER A 519 -16.54 -12.65 31.24
N LYS A 520 -15.73 -11.99 30.41
CA LYS A 520 -14.37 -11.53 30.72
C LYS A 520 -14.34 -10.21 31.51
N GLY A 521 -15.46 -9.50 31.59
CA GLY A 521 -15.57 -8.23 32.30
C GLY A 521 -15.13 -6.99 31.51
N TYR A 522 -14.95 -7.11 30.18
CA TYR A 522 -14.65 -5.96 29.32
C TYR A 522 -15.89 -5.07 29.10
N LEU A 523 -17.08 -5.69 29.07
CA LEU A 523 -18.36 -5.01 28.93
C LEU A 523 -19.16 -5.12 30.22
N LYS A 524 -19.73 -4.00 30.68
CA LYS A 524 -20.58 -3.94 31.87
C LYS A 524 -22.00 -4.44 31.65
#